data_AF-M0LG06-F1
#
_entry.id   AF-M0LG06-F1
#
_cell.length_a   1.000
_cell.length_b   1.000
_cell.length_c   1.000
_cell.angle_alpha   90.00
_cell.angle_beta   90.00
_cell.angle_gamma   90.00
#
_symmetry.space_group_name_H-M   'P 1'
#
loop_
_entity.id
_entity.type
_entity.pdbx_description
1 polymer ?
#
loop_
_entity_poly.entity_id
_entity_poly.type
_entity_poly.pdbx_seq_one_letter_code
_entity_poly.pdbx_strand_id
1 'polypeptide(L)'
;MVSAGSRPSREPEPRDRKRTVRSAEALNFQARDTRTFMGGESAGAVGRADAGPGSDDLSIEPFLEGSTFDADGRIEISIFVSGEGTLEESELDVFLRQPRIDPGERIEIGVFVSGIDRVEENELSVFHGHEEVIDLEDPGVVRRNATAASDARAGRDGPTEARIDAETPSQGDYVHPVVFREGSDGRSDYALEGKTLDGNADANPAYIFELNTRAGAPPGEYALPIVFTYHSEDGVKQVKNAPSVHINDWRERWEPWLTRGVATLAFVTVVALSWIAVT
;
A
#
# COMPACT_ATOMS: atom_id res chain seq x y z
N MET A 1 -50.28 -12.06 -59.50
CA MET A 1 -50.69 -10.77 -58.90
C MET A 1 -50.66 -10.93 -57.38
N VAL A 2 -49.56 -10.53 -56.74
CA VAL A 2 -49.44 -10.50 -55.28
C VAL A 2 -48.78 -9.17 -54.93
N SER A 3 -49.50 -8.39 -54.13
CA SER A 3 -49.23 -6.99 -53.81
C SER A 3 -48.19 -6.86 -52.71
N ALA A 4 -47.23 -5.96 -52.92
CA ALA A 4 -46.28 -5.49 -51.93
C ALA A 4 -46.99 -4.61 -50.88
N GLY A 5 -46.52 -4.68 -49.63
CA GLY A 5 -46.95 -3.82 -48.53
C GLY A 5 -45.75 -3.40 -47.69
N SER A 6 -45.10 -2.32 -48.10
CA SER A 6 -44.01 -1.65 -47.38
C SER A 6 -44.49 -1.05 -46.06
N ARG A 7 -43.75 -1.30 -44.97
CA ARG A 7 -43.90 -0.59 -43.70
C ARG A 7 -42.83 0.50 -43.59
N PRO A 8 -43.18 1.74 -43.20
CA PRO A 8 -42.20 2.81 -43.00
C PRO A 8 -41.51 2.69 -41.63
N SER A 9 -40.18 2.81 -41.66
CA SER A 9 -39.32 2.98 -40.49
C SER A 9 -39.65 4.29 -39.78
N ARG A 10 -39.93 4.20 -38.47
CA ARG A 10 -40.03 5.35 -37.58
C ARG A 10 -38.63 5.71 -37.08
N GLU A 11 -38.23 6.91 -37.41
CA GLU A 11 -37.07 7.65 -36.94
C GLU A 11 -37.31 8.12 -35.49
N PRO A 12 -36.43 7.84 -34.52
CA PRO A 12 -36.51 8.45 -33.21
C PRO A 12 -35.73 9.77 -33.13
N GLU A 13 -36.46 10.77 -32.66
CA GLU A 13 -36.09 12.13 -32.25
C GLU A 13 -34.75 12.24 -31.47
N PRO A 14 -33.91 13.27 -31.74
CA PRO A 14 -32.78 13.61 -30.89
C PRO A 14 -33.23 14.48 -29.71
N ARG A 15 -33.16 13.94 -28.48
CA ARG A 15 -33.34 14.71 -27.25
C ARG A 15 -32.10 15.55 -26.96
N ASP A 16 -32.24 16.85 -27.21
CA ASP A 16 -31.35 17.91 -26.79
C ASP A 16 -31.31 17.99 -25.25
N ARG A 17 -30.21 17.56 -24.63
CA ARG A 17 -29.93 17.74 -23.20
C ARG A 17 -28.70 18.62 -23.04
N LYS A 18 -28.93 19.92 -22.98
CA LYS A 18 -28.00 20.87 -22.34
C LYS A 18 -27.93 20.54 -20.85
N ARG A 19 -26.88 19.84 -20.43
CA ARG A 19 -26.54 19.67 -19.01
C ARG A 19 -25.27 20.46 -18.71
N THR A 20 -25.50 21.60 -18.07
CA THR A 20 -24.50 22.39 -17.36
C THR A 20 -23.74 21.51 -16.37
N VAL A 21 -22.42 21.41 -16.52
CA VAL A 21 -21.55 20.80 -15.49
C VAL A 21 -20.96 21.93 -14.67
N ARG A 22 -21.56 22.17 -13.51
CA ARG A 22 -20.93 22.74 -12.32
C ARG A 22 -20.97 21.64 -11.26
N SER A 23 -19.81 21.23 -10.76
CA SER A 23 -19.50 20.50 -9.49
C SER A 23 -18.02 20.10 -9.64
N ALA A 24 -17.02 20.49 -8.83
CA ALA A 24 -16.98 20.92 -7.44
C ALA A 24 -17.72 19.96 -6.51
N GLU A 25 -17.24 18.72 -6.44
CA GLU A 25 -17.48 17.83 -5.31
C GLU A 25 -16.13 17.34 -4.81
N ALA A 26 -15.77 17.86 -3.64
CA ALA A 26 -14.79 17.25 -2.76
C ALA A 26 -15.30 15.85 -2.41
N LEU A 27 -14.48 14.83 -2.66
CA LEU A 27 -14.73 13.47 -2.18
C LEU A 27 -14.60 13.47 -0.67
N ASN A 28 -15.73 13.68 -0.01
CA ASN A 28 -15.94 13.41 1.39
C ASN A 28 -15.98 11.88 1.56
N PHE A 29 -14.83 11.27 1.80
CA PHE A 29 -14.73 9.86 2.13
C PHE A 29 -15.27 9.69 3.55
N GLN A 30 -16.54 9.31 3.67
CA GLN A 30 -17.13 8.97 4.95
C GLN A 30 -16.38 7.76 5.54
N ALA A 31 -15.60 8.01 6.58
CA ALA A 31 -15.18 6.99 7.53
C ALA A 31 -16.44 6.24 7.99
N ARG A 32 -16.56 4.97 7.60
CA ARG A 32 -17.60 4.09 8.11
C ARG A 32 -17.22 3.71 9.53
N ASP A 33 -18.02 4.22 10.44
CA ASP A 33 -18.15 3.88 11.85
C ASP A 33 -18.20 2.35 12.05
N THR A 34 -17.07 1.74 12.41
CA THR A 34 -16.96 0.32 12.77
C THR A 34 -17.50 0.14 14.18
N ARG A 35 -18.76 -0.29 14.25
CA ARG A 35 -19.43 -0.72 15.48
C ARG A 35 -18.62 -1.81 16.19
N THR A 36 -18.29 -1.51 17.43
CA THR A 36 -18.12 -2.40 18.59
C THR A 36 -18.71 -3.80 18.40
N PHE A 37 -17.85 -4.81 18.32
CA PHE A 37 -18.23 -6.22 18.47
C PHE A 37 -18.07 -6.59 19.96
N MET A 38 -19.20 -6.73 20.66
CA MET A 38 -19.25 -7.23 22.04
C MET A 38 -19.85 -8.64 22.03
N GLY A 39 -19.17 -9.57 22.71
CA GLY A 39 -19.81 -10.68 23.41
C GLY A 39 -19.93 -12.00 22.65
N GLY A 40 -18.91 -12.85 22.77
CA GLY A 40 -19.03 -14.30 22.61
C GLY A 40 -18.56 -14.98 23.90
N GLU A 41 -19.50 -15.28 24.80
CA GLU A 41 -19.27 -16.13 25.97
C GLU A 41 -18.88 -17.55 25.53
N SER A 42 -17.68 -18.00 25.86
CA SER A 42 -17.33 -19.42 25.90
C SER A 42 -17.01 -19.82 27.34
N ALA A 43 -17.99 -20.44 27.99
CA ALA A 43 -17.82 -21.07 29.29
C ALA A 43 -17.10 -22.41 29.16
N GLY A 44 -16.07 -22.62 29.99
CA GLY A 44 -15.75 -23.93 30.57
C GLY A 44 -14.44 -24.59 30.15
N ALA A 45 -13.39 -24.36 30.95
CA ALA A 45 -12.51 -25.42 31.46
C ALA A 45 -11.61 -24.86 32.55
N VAL A 46 -11.90 -25.20 33.81
CA VAL A 46 -11.06 -24.87 34.97
C VAL A 46 -9.88 -25.85 34.99
N GLY A 47 -8.74 -25.42 34.46
CA GLY A 47 -7.44 -26.05 34.66
C GLY A 47 -6.58 -25.16 35.54
N ARG A 48 -6.44 -25.54 36.82
CA ARG A 48 -5.61 -24.84 37.81
C ARG A 48 -4.14 -25.18 37.55
N ALA A 49 -3.40 -24.24 36.97
CA ALA A 49 -1.94 -24.28 36.90
C ALA A 49 -1.38 -23.06 37.63
N ASP A 50 -0.35 -23.32 38.42
CA ASP A 50 0.37 -22.44 39.33
C ASP A 50 1.15 -21.39 38.51
N ALA A 51 0.80 -20.11 38.65
CA ALA A 51 1.44 -19.00 37.95
C ALA A 51 2.31 -18.21 38.94
N GLY A 52 3.64 -18.30 38.77
CA GLY A 52 4.53 -17.25 39.24
C GLY A 52 4.32 -15.96 38.42
N PRO A 53 4.75 -14.79 38.92
CA PRO A 53 4.69 -13.53 38.18
C PRO A 53 5.77 -13.54 37.09
N GLY A 54 5.51 -14.29 36.01
CA GLY A 54 6.25 -14.19 34.75
C GLY A 54 5.60 -13.10 33.93
N SER A 55 6.42 -12.20 33.40
CA SER A 55 6.05 -11.20 32.40
C SER A 55 5.03 -11.76 31.41
N ASP A 56 3.90 -11.06 31.29
CA ASP A 56 2.86 -11.32 30.31
C ASP A 56 3.45 -11.16 28.90
N ASP A 57 4.04 -12.25 28.41
CA ASP A 57 4.46 -12.44 27.03
C ASP A 57 3.16 -12.61 26.23
N LEU A 58 2.51 -11.48 25.95
CA LEU A 58 1.34 -11.41 25.08
C LEU A 58 1.83 -11.80 23.69
N SER A 59 1.83 -13.10 23.38
CA SER A 59 2.14 -13.57 22.03
C SER A 59 1.11 -12.98 21.07
N ILE A 60 1.57 -12.06 20.21
CA ILE A 60 0.78 -11.36 19.18
C ILE A 60 0.47 -12.29 17.98
N GLU A 61 0.97 -13.53 18.03
CA GLU A 61 0.79 -14.57 17.00
C GLU A 61 -0.66 -14.75 16.47
N PRO A 62 -1.76 -14.62 17.25
CA PRO A 62 -3.11 -14.84 16.69
C PRO A 62 -3.66 -13.67 15.87
N PHE A 63 -2.99 -12.51 15.80
CA PHE A 63 -3.47 -11.35 15.02
C PHE A 63 -2.87 -11.23 13.61
N LEU A 64 -1.90 -12.10 13.29
CA LEU A 64 -1.20 -12.13 12.00
C LEU A 64 -1.63 -13.32 11.12
N GLU A 65 -2.65 -14.07 11.51
CA GLU A 65 -3.38 -14.91 10.55
C GLU A 65 -3.97 -13.96 9.51
N GLY A 66 -3.39 -13.99 8.30
CA GLY A 66 -3.72 -13.10 7.19
C GLY A 66 -5.20 -12.79 7.20
N SER A 67 -5.54 -11.51 7.35
CA SER A 67 -6.91 -11.15 7.64
C SER A 67 -7.75 -11.72 6.49
N THR A 68 -8.82 -12.46 6.82
CA THR A 68 -9.75 -12.99 5.82
C THR A 68 -10.54 -11.83 5.23
N PHE A 69 -9.84 -10.95 4.53
CA PHE A 69 -10.42 -9.81 3.86
C PHE A 69 -11.19 -10.38 2.68
N ASP A 70 -12.51 -10.25 2.73
CA ASP A 70 -13.44 -10.52 1.63
C ASP A 70 -13.33 -9.44 0.52
N ALA A 71 -12.17 -8.78 0.43
CA ALA A 71 -11.80 -7.97 -0.69
C ALA A 71 -11.13 -8.92 -1.67
N ASP A 72 -11.55 -8.89 -2.93
CA ASP A 72 -10.81 -9.49 -4.05
C ASP A 72 -9.40 -8.86 -4.26
N GLY A 73 -8.88 -8.16 -3.24
CA GLY A 73 -7.57 -7.51 -3.16
C GLY A 73 -6.56 -8.48 -2.57
N ARG A 74 -5.44 -8.61 -3.28
CA ARG A 74 -4.69 -9.85 -3.23
C ARG A 74 -3.21 -9.69 -2.86
N ILE A 75 -2.86 -8.54 -2.30
CA ILE A 75 -1.59 -8.25 -1.65
C ILE A 75 -1.94 -7.48 -0.38
N GLU A 76 -1.78 -8.08 0.80
CA GLU A 76 -2.08 -7.46 2.09
C GLU A 76 -0.78 -7.05 2.79
N ILE A 77 -0.64 -5.77 3.11
CA ILE A 77 0.47 -5.25 3.90
C ILE A 77 -0.04 -5.03 5.32
N SER A 78 0.45 -5.82 6.27
CA SER A 78 0.12 -5.73 7.68
C SER A 78 1.26 -5.04 8.44
N ILE A 79 0.96 -3.93 9.07
CA ILE A 79 1.90 -3.16 9.88
C ILE A 79 1.39 -3.22 11.32
N PHE A 80 2.19 -3.80 12.20
CA PHE A 80 1.93 -3.81 13.63
C PHE A 80 2.86 -2.82 14.34
N VAL A 81 2.29 -1.98 15.20
CA VAL A 81 3.04 -1.04 16.02
C VAL A 81 2.55 -1.16 17.45
N SER A 82 3.46 -1.21 18.41
CA SER A 82 3.14 -1.04 19.83
C SER A 82 3.89 0.17 20.37
N GLY A 83 3.26 0.94 21.27
CA GLY A 83 3.91 2.10 21.85
C GLY A 83 3.01 3.01 22.67
N GLU A 84 3.61 4.03 23.28
CA GLU A 84 2.93 5.05 24.08
C GLU A 84 2.30 6.11 23.14
N GLY A 85 1.00 6.37 23.32
CA GLY A 85 0.24 7.33 22.51
C GLY A 85 -1.27 7.21 22.73
N THR A 86 -2.02 8.28 22.47
CA THR A 86 -3.48 8.25 22.59
C THR A 86 -4.13 7.82 21.27
N LEU A 87 -5.02 6.83 21.33
CA LEU A 87 -5.63 6.22 20.14
C LEU A 87 -6.62 7.14 19.39
N GLU A 88 -6.98 8.27 19.97
CA GLU A 88 -7.99 9.17 19.37
C GLU A 88 -7.40 10.04 18.25
N GLU A 89 -6.06 10.10 18.13
CA GLU A 89 -5.38 11.00 17.18
C GLU A 89 -4.58 10.27 16.08
N SER A 90 -4.48 8.94 16.13
CA SER A 90 -3.67 8.22 15.14
C SER A 90 -4.35 8.18 13.77
N GLU A 91 -3.70 8.77 12.76
CA GLU A 91 -4.16 8.76 11.37
C GLU A 91 -3.20 7.91 10.52
N LEU A 92 -3.77 6.95 9.79
CA LEU A 92 -3.06 6.18 8.77
C LEU A 92 -3.28 6.87 7.43
N ASP A 93 -2.22 7.46 6.88
CA ASP A 93 -2.23 7.98 5.52
C ASP A 93 -1.48 7.03 4.58
N VAL A 94 -2.10 6.74 3.45
CA VAL A 94 -1.57 5.83 2.44
C VAL A 94 -1.58 6.54 1.10
N PHE A 95 -0.41 6.61 0.49
CA PHE A 95 -0.19 7.28 -0.77
C PHE A 95 0.40 6.33 -1.82
N LEU A 96 -0.20 6.30 -3.01
CA LEU A 96 0.40 5.67 -4.19
C LEU A 96 1.11 6.73 -5.03
N ARG A 97 2.39 6.52 -5.34
CA ARG A 97 3.13 7.44 -6.22
C ARG A 97 2.49 7.55 -7.60
N GLN A 98 2.07 6.41 -8.15
CA GLN A 98 1.44 6.32 -9.46
C GLN A 98 0.29 5.31 -9.40
N PRO A 99 -0.95 5.72 -9.76
CA PRO A 99 -2.09 4.80 -9.78
C PRO A 99 -2.13 3.92 -11.04
N ARG A 100 -1.31 4.21 -12.05
CA ARG A 100 -1.20 3.43 -13.30
C ARG A 100 0.26 3.14 -13.59
N ILE A 101 0.59 1.90 -13.90
CA ILE A 101 1.95 1.45 -14.19
C ILE A 101 1.96 0.47 -15.36
N ASP A 102 3.09 0.32 -16.03
CA ASP A 102 3.31 -0.71 -17.04
C ASP A 102 3.75 -2.05 -16.39
N PRO A 103 3.48 -3.21 -17.02
CA PRO A 103 4.07 -4.48 -16.59
C PRO A 103 5.60 -4.40 -16.51
N GLY A 104 6.17 -4.85 -15.39
CA GLY A 104 7.61 -4.77 -15.12
C GLY A 104 8.04 -3.48 -14.41
N GLU A 105 7.14 -2.50 -14.26
CA GLU A 105 7.41 -1.32 -13.44
C GLU A 105 7.18 -1.61 -11.95
N ARG A 106 7.51 -0.63 -11.13
CA ARG A 106 7.46 -0.71 -9.68
C ARG A 106 6.22 0.01 -9.15
N ILE A 107 5.50 -0.67 -8.26
CA ILE A 107 4.47 -0.05 -7.43
C ILE A 107 5.19 0.61 -6.25
N GLU A 108 4.99 1.91 -6.06
CA GLU A 108 5.53 2.66 -4.92
C GLU A 108 4.40 3.13 -4.02
N ILE A 109 4.40 2.63 -2.77
CA ILE A 109 3.39 2.88 -1.74
C ILE A 109 4.08 3.55 -0.55
N GLY A 110 3.67 4.77 -0.23
CA GLY A 110 4.01 5.43 1.02
C GLY A 110 2.95 5.13 2.07
N VAL A 111 3.36 4.65 3.24
CA VAL A 111 2.51 4.50 4.41
C VAL A 111 3.07 5.40 5.51
N PHE A 112 2.24 6.33 5.98
CA PHE A 112 2.57 7.28 7.02
C PHE A 112 1.60 7.08 8.17
N VAL A 113 2.15 7.02 9.37
CA VAL A 113 1.35 6.97 10.58
C VAL A 113 1.68 8.21 11.41
N SER A 114 0.64 8.98 11.74
CA SER A 114 0.74 10.11 12.65
C SER A 114 0.05 9.78 13.98
N GLY A 115 0.25 10.62 14.99
CA GLY A 115 -0.40 10.47 16.30
C GLY A 115 0.13 9.31 17.14
N ILE A 116 1.39 8.91 16.92
CA ILE A 116 2.12 7.97 17.78
C ILE A 116 3.28 8.73 18.41
N ASP A 117 3.24 8.96 19.72
CA ASP A 117 4.25 9.74 20.43
C ASP A 117 5.57 8.97 20.53
N ARG A 118 5.47 7.67 20.84
CA ARG A 118 6.63 6.81 20.97
C ARG A 118 6.32 5.40 20.50
N VAL A 119 7.10 4.92 19.54
CA VAL A 119 7.07 3.52 19.09
C VAL A 119 8.02 2.70 19.97
N GLU A 120 7.50 1.63 20.58
CA GLU A 120 8.28 0.67 21.37
C GLU A 120 8.65 -0.55 20.53
N GLU A 121 7.67 -1.13 19.84
CA GLU A 121 7.89 -2.26 18.93
C GLU A 121 7.21 -2.01 17.60
N ASN A 122 7.78 -2.62 16.58
CA ASN A 122 7.39 -2.42 15.20
C ASN A 122 7.58 -3.73 14.45
N GLU A 123 6.49 -4.29 13.95
CA GLU A 123 6.53 -5.49 13.13
C GLU A 123 5.83 -5.22 11.79
N LEU A 124 6.44 -5.72 10.73
CA LEU A 124 5.94 -5.56 9.37
C LEU A 124 5.83 -6.94 8.71
N SER A 125 4.62 -7.26 8.30
CA SER A 125 4.29 -8.48 7.58
C SER A 125 3.69 -8.13 6.22
N VAL A 126 4.13 -8.80 5.16
CA VAL A 126 3.58 -8.60 3.82
C VAL A 126 3.06 -9.94 3.31
N PHE A 127 1.77 -10.01 3.05
CA PHE A 127 1.09 -11.17 2.51
C PHE A 127 0.80 -10.95 1.03
N HIS A 128 1.01 -11.97 0.20
CA HIS A 128 0.63 -11.91 -1.22
C HIS A 128 -0.11 -13.17 -1.66
N GLY A 129 -1.15 -12.96 -2.47
CA GLY A 129 -1.87 -14.01 -3.18
C GLY A 129 -1.56 -14.08 -4.69
N HIS A 130 -0.88 -13.06 -5.26
CA HIS A 130 -0.75 -12.89 -6.73
C HIS A 130 0.69 -12.99 -7.20
N GLU A 131 1.16 -14.23 -7.31
CA GLU A 131 2.47 -14.56 -7.86
C GLU A 131 2.59 -14.18 -9.35
N GLU A 132 1.47 -13.92 -10.03
CA GLU A 132 1.45 -13.45 -11.41
C GLU A 132 1.68 -11.94 -11.56
N VAL A 133 1.50 -11.15 -10.49
CA VAL A 133 1.68 -9.69 -10.51
C VAL A 133 3.03 -9.29 -9.94
N ILE A 134 3.37 -9.77 -8.75
CA ILE A 134 4.61 -9.43 -8.06
C ILE A 134 5.74 -10.34 -8.52
N ASP A 135 6.91 -9.76 -8.76
CA ASP A 135 8.10 -10.53 -9.06
C ASP A 135 8.62 -11.19 -7.78
N LEU A 136 8.42 -12.50 -7.63
CA LEU A 136 8.89 -13.20 -6.42
C LEU A 136 10.41 -13.34 -6.39
N GLU A 137 11.09 -13.33 -7.53
CA GLU A 137 12.57 -13.44 -7.57
C GLU A 137 13.25 -12.14 -7.15
N ASP A 138 12.59 -11.00 -7.39
CA ASP A 138 12.98 -9.68 -6.92
C ASP A 138 11.75 -8.88 -6.46
N PRO A 139 11.20 -9.16 -5.25
CA PRO A 139 9.95 -8.56 -4.79
C PRO A 139 10.08 -7.05 -4.54
N GLY A 140 11.31 -6.56 -4.45
CA GLY A 140 11.64 -5.15 -4.27
C GLY A 140 12.10 -4.82 -2.87
N VAL A 141 11.80 -3.60 -2.43
CA VAL A 141 12.45 -2.97 -1.27
C VAL A 141 11.42 -2.36 -0.33
N VAL A 142 11.68 -2.41 0.98
CA VAL A 142 10.99 -1.57 1.98
C VAL A 142 11.98 -0.56 2.52
N ARG A 143 11.66 0.73 2.38
CA ARG A 143 12.41 1.81 3.02
C ARG A 143 11.66 2.30 4.25
N ARG A 144 12.37 2.58 5.34
CA ARG A 144 11.76 3.06 6.59
C ARG A 144 12.59 4.16 7.22
N ASN A 145 11.96 5.07 7.97
CA ASN A 145 12.70 6.01 8.81
C ASN A 145 13.64 5.25 9.75
N ALA A 146 14.88 5.73 9.89
CA ALA A 146 15.73 5.25 10.97
C ALA A 146 15.08 5.68 12.28
N THR A 147 14.61 4.74 13.10
CA THR A 147 14.44 5.02 14.52
C THR A 147 15.81 5.47 14.99
N ALA A 148 15.93 6.72 15.44
CA ALA A 148 17.14 7.21 16.07
C ALA A 148 17.41 6.23 17.20
N ALA A 149 18.42 5.37 17.02
CA ALA A 149 18.81 4.38 17.99
C ALA A 149 18.85 5.13 19.30
N SER A 150 17.97 4.75 20.23
CA SER A 150 17.93 5.38 21.53
C SER A 150 19.31 5.18 22.14
N ASP A 151 20.15 6.20 22.02
CA ASP A 151 21.48 6.35 22.62
C ASP A 151 21.34 6.48 24.15
N ALA A 152 20.45 5.70 24.75
CA ALA A 152 20.21 5.55 26.18
C ALA A 152 21.35 4.81 26.89
N ARG A 153 22.55 4.75 26.28
CA ARG A 153 23.78 4.31 26.92
C ARG A 153 24.95 5.31 26.80
N ALA A 154 24.72 6.54 26.36
CA ALA A 154 25.69 7.64 26.52
C ALA A 154 25.64 8.21 27.95
N GLY A 155 25.90 7.34 28.93
CA GLY A 155 25.92 7.64 30.36
C GLY A 155 27.04 6.88 31.06
N ARG A 156 28.24 6.85 30.47
CA ARG A 156 29.46 6.48 31.19
C ARG A 156 30.67 7.14 30.53
N ASP A 157 31.00 8.33 31.04
CA ASP A 157 32.22 9.07 30.73
C ASP A 157 33.46 8.19 30.78
N GLY A 158 34.10 8.03 29.63
CA GLY A 158 35.45 7.48 29.49
C GLY A 158 36.07 8.04 28.22
N PRO A 159 37.10 8.91 28.29
CA PRO A 159 37.75 9.42 27.09
C PRO A 159 38.61 8.28 26.52
N THR A 160 38.10 7.58 25.52
CA THR A 160 38.91 6.68 24.70
C THR A 160 38.77 7.14 23.26
N GLU A 161 39.85 7.75 22.76
CA GLU A 161 40.06 7.98 21.34
C GLU A 161 40.03 6.61 20.63
N ALA A 162 38.90 6.28 20.00
CA ALA A 162 38.75 5.07 19.21
C ALA A 162 38.40 5.44 17.77
N ARG A 163 39.28 4.98 16.89
CA ARG A 163 39.16 4.83 15.44
C ARG A 163 37.72 4.68 14.95
N ILE A 164 37.43 5.41 13.88
CA ILE A 164 36.33 5.14 12.95
C ILE A 164 36.71 3.86 12.19
N ASP A 165 36.48 2.71 12.81
CA ASP A 165 36.34 1.47 12.07
C ASP A 165 34.88 1.41 11.61
N ALA A 166 34.67 1.18 10.31
CA ALA A 166 33.36 1.05 9.70
C ALA A 166 32.61 -0.12 10.35
N GLU A 167 31.85 0.18 11.39
CA GLU A 167 31.02 -0.79 12.08
C GLU A 167 29.98 -1.31 11.10
N THR A 168 30.04 -2.63 10.91
CA THR A 168 28.97 -3.39 10.29
C THR A 168 27.69 -3.05 11.06
N PRO A 169 26.63 -2.53 10.42
CA PRO A 169 25.42 -2.13 11.13
C PRO A 169 24.93 -3.31 11.94
N SER A 170 24.82 -3.12 13.26
CA SER A 170 24.43 -4.18 14.19
C SER A 170 23.10 -4.77 13.74
N GLN A 171 23.09 -6.09 13.61
CA GLN A 171 22.04 -6.97 13.08
C GLN A 171 20.69 -6.89 13.84
N GLY A 172 20.54 -5.98 14.80
CA GLY A 172 19.39 -5.90 15.71
C GLY A 172 18.29 -4.91 15.30
N ASP A 173 18.52 -4.05 14.31
CA ASP A 173 17.53 -3.00 14.01
C ASP A 173 16.61 -3.32 12.84
N TYR A 174 16.96 -4.24 11.95
CA TYR A 174 16.15 -4.50 10.75
C TYR A 174 14.94 -5.36 11.09
N VAL A 175 13.76 -4.74 11.11
CA VAL A 175 12.50 -5.48 10.97
C VAL A 175 12.61 -6.17 9.62
N HIS A 176 12.76 -7.50 9.64
CA HIS A 176 12.78 -8.30 8.44
C HIS A 176 11.33 -8.37 7.95
N PRO A 177 10.94 -7.71 6.86
CA PRO A 177 9.59 -7.86 6.32
C PRO A 177 9.42 -9.34 5.97
N VAL A 178 8.63 -10.05 6.78
CA VAL A 178 8.36 -11.45 6.52
C VAL A 178 7.28 -11.48 5.45
N VAL A 179 7.67 -12.01 4.30
CA VAL A 179 6.74 -12.18 3.18
C VAL A 179 6.12 -13.57 3.31
N PHE A 180 4.81 -13.66 3.53
CA PHE A 180 4.12 -14.93 3.65
C PHE A 180 3.36 -15.25 2.36
N ARG A 181 3.56 -16.48 1.85
CA ARG A 181 2.74 -17.06 0.80
C ARG A 181 1.47 -17.63 1.43
N GLU A 182 0.33 -17.34 0.84
CA GLU A 182 -0.93 -17.95 1.26
C GLU A 182 -0.85 -19.49 1.14
N GLY A 183 -1.01 -20.20 2.26
CA GLY A 183 -1.00 -21.67 2.31
C GLY A 183 0.36 -22.36 2.37
N SER A 184 1.47 -21.66 2.63
CA SER A 184 2.77 -22.31 2.90
C SER A 184 2.98 -22.62 4.39
N ASP A 185 3.79 -23.64 4.68
CA ASP A 185 4.13 -24.10 6.06
C ASP A 185 5.05 -23.12 6.82
N GLY A 186 4.89 -21.80 6.62
CA GLY A 186 5.66 -20.76 7.31
C GLY A 186 7.11 -20.58 6.82
N ARG A 187 7.51 -21.25 5.74
CA ARG A 187 8.83 -21.02 5.10
C ARG A 187 8.64 -20.14 3.87
N SER A 188 9.15 -18.91 3.93
CA SER A 188 9.24 -18.04 2.77
C SER A 188 10.66 -18.07 2.21
N ASP A 189 10.77 -18.27 0.89
CA ASP A 189 12.04 -18.21 0.18
C ASP A 189 12.35 -16.80 -0.33
N TYR A 190 11.45 -15.85 -0.10
CA TYR A 190 11.46 -14.50 -0.65
C TYR A 190 11.22 -13.48 0.47
N ALA A 191 11.97 -12.39 0.47
CA ALA A 191 11.81 -11.29 1.42
C ALA A 191 12.09 -9.97 0.71
N LEU A 192 11.38 -8.90 1.11
CA LEU A 192 11.69 -7.55 0.63
C LEU A 192 13.02 -7.09 1.24
N GLU A 193 13.84 -6.40 0.45
CA GLU A 193 15.09 -5.83 0.94
C GLU A 193 14.79 -4.63 1.86
N GLY A 194 15.23 -4.66 3.11
CA GLY A 194 15.09 -3.53 4.03
C GLY A 194 16.15 -2.46 3.79
N LYS A 195 15.73 -1.19 3.63
CA LYS A 195 16.61 -0.01 3.50
C LYS A 195 16.19 1.10 4.46
N THR A 196 17.15 1.94 4.81
CA THR A 196 16.89 3.16 5.58
C THR A 196 16.37 4.26 4.67
N LEU A 197 15.41 5.05 5.16
CA LEU A 197 14.90 6.25 4.53
C LEU A 197 15.74 7.43 5.01
N ASP A 198 16.64 7.90 4.16
CA ASP A 198 17.45 9.09 4.45
C ASP A 198 16.57 10.35 4.49
N GLY A 199 16.86 11.26 5.43
CA GLY A 199 16.36 12.63 5.41
C GLY A 199 15.07 12.88 6.19
N ASN A 200 14.54 11.90 6.91
CA ASN A 200 13.46 12.12 7.87
C ASN A 200 13.86 11.56 9.25
N ALA A 201 14.20 12.47 10.16
CA ALA A 201 14.56 12.16 11.54
C ALA A 201 13.36 12.29 12.49
N ASP A 202 12.16 12.58 11.97
CA ASP A 202 10.97 12.67 12.80
C ASP A 202 10.60 11.27 13.33
N ALA A 203 10.10 11.23 14.56
CA ALA A 203 9.79 9.99 15.29
C ALA A 203 8.60 9.20 14.69
N ASN A 204 7.89 9.76 13.72
CA ASN A 204 6.73 9.12 13.11
C ASN A 204 7.18 7.97 12.18
N PRO A 205 6.60 6.76 12.31
CA PRO A 205 6.92 5.66 11.43
C PRO A 205 6.40 5.96 10.02
N ALA A 206 7.33 5.98 9.07
CA ALA A 206 7.06 6.10 7.65
C ALA A 206 7.71 4.94 6.91
N TYR A 207 6.93 4.31 6.03
CA TYR A 207 7.36 3.21 5.19
C TYR A 207 7.15 3.59 3.73
N ILE A 208 8.12 3.25 2.90
CA ILE A 208 7.98 3.29 1.44
C ILE A 208 8.19 1.88 0.93
N PHE A 209 7.12 1.27 0.44
CA PHE A 209 7.16 -0.02 -0.23
C PHE A 209 7.41 0.20 -1.71
N GLU A 210 8.44 -0.43 -2.22
CA GLU A 210 8.88 -0.40 -3.60
C GLU A 210 8.73 -1.82 -4.15
N LEU A 211 7.52 -2.19 -4.56
CA LEU A 211 7.18 -3.55 -5.00
C LEU A 211 7.41 -3.68 -6.51
N ASN A 212 8.29 -4.59 -6.94
CA ASN A 212 8.51 -4.80 -8.37
C ASN A 212 7.41 -5.71 -8.95
N THR A 213 6.86 -5.33 -10.10
CA THR A 213 5.92 -6.19 -10.84
C THR A 213 6.64 -7.04 -11.88
N ARG A 214 6.04 -8.16 -12.25
CA ARG A 214 6.56 -9.02 -13.32
C ARG A 214 6.45 -8.32 -14.67
N ALA A 215 7.46 -8.50 -15.53
CA ALA A 215 7.41 -7.99 -16.91
C ALA A 215 6.23 -8.54 -17.73
N GLY A 216 5.66 -9.69 -17.33
CA GLY A 216 4.48 -10.30 -17.91
C GLY A 216 3.22 -10.19 -17.05
N ALA A 217 3.19 -9.27 -16.09
CA ALA A 217 2.03 -9.07 -15.22
C ALA A 217 0.75 -8.84 -16.05
N PRO A 218 -0.36 -9.52 -15.74
CA PRO A 218 -1.60 -9.32 -16.46
C PRO A 218 -2.11 -7.87 -16.28
N PRO A 219 -2.73 -7.28 -17.31
CA PRO A 219 -3.34 -5.97 -17.18
C PRO A 219 -4.62 -6.05 -16.35
N GLY A 220 -4.93 -4.98 -15.61
CA GLY A 220 -6.11 -4.92 -14.77
C GLY A 220 -5.94 -4.00 -13.56
N GLU A 221 -7.01 -3.89 -12.77
CA GLU A 221 -7.01 -3.15 -11.51
C GLU A 221 -6.76 -4.11 -10.33
N TYR A 222 -5.80 -3.76 -9.49
CA TYR A 222 -5.36 -4.56 -8.36
C TYR A 222 -5.49 -3.74 -7.08
N ALA A 223 -6.30 -4.20 -6.13
CA ALA A 223 -6.38 -3.61 -4.81
C ALA A 223 -5.22 -4.10 -3.92
N LEU A 224 -4.66 -3.18 -3.16
CA LEU A 224 -3.50 -3.36 -2.27
C LEU A 224 -3.95 -3.10 -0.82
N PRO A 225 -4.70 -4.00 -0.18
CA PRO A 225 -5.10 -3.83 1.22
C PRO A 225 -3.89 -3.59 2.14
N ILE A 226 -3.99 -2.57 2.96
CA ILE A 226 -3.04 -2.20 4.00
C ILE A 226 -3.80 -2.21 5.32
N VAL A 227 -3.34 -3.04 6.23
CA VAL A 227 -3.89 -3.24 7.56
C VAL A 227 -2.88 -2.70 8.55
N PHE A 228 -3.27 -1.67 9.28
CA PHE A 228 -2.47 -1.10 10.34
C PHE A 228 -3.08 -1.51 11.67
N THR A 229 -2.36 -2.31 12.45
CA THR A 229 -2.75 -2.71 13.81
C THR A 229 -1.85 -1.99 14.80
N TYR A 230 -2.44 -1.29 15.75
CA TYR A 230 -1.70 -0.59 16.79
C TYR A 230 -2.24 -0.93 18.17
N HIS A 231 -1.32 -1.17 19.11
CA HIS A 231 -1.61 -1.45 20.51
C HIS A 231 -1.21 -0.25 21.38
N SER A 232 -2.17 0.29 22.14
CA SER A 232 -1.95 1.34 23.15
C SER A 232 -2.53 0.97 24.52
N GLU A 233 -2.38 1.87 25.49
CA GLU A 233 -3.03 1.79 26.81
C GLU A 233 -4.56 1.63 26.75
N ASP A 234 -5.21 2.20 25.73
CA ASP A 234 -6.66 2.13 25.51
C ASP A 234 -7.09 0.83 24.78
N GLY A 235 -6.13 -0.01 24.39
CA GLY A 235 -6.34 -1.31 23.74
C GLY A 235 -5.78 -1.39 22.31
N VAL A 236 -6.26 -2.40 21.57
CA VAL A 236 -5.86 -2.64 20.17
C VAL A 236 -6.84 -1.96 19.22
N LYS A 237 -6.32 -1.15 18.29
CA LYS A 237 -7.08 -0.66 17.13
C LYS A 237 -6.51 -1.21 15.83
N GLN A 238 -7.40 -1.34 14.86
CA GLN A 238 -7.06 -1.73 13.50
C GLN A 238 -7.65 -0.71 12.52
N VAL A 239 -6.80 -0.14 11.68
CA VAL A 239 -7.17 0.77 10.59
C VAL A 239 -6.88 0.07 9.27
N LYS A 240 -7.79 0.23 8.30
CA LYS A 240 -7.74 -0.48 7.02
C LYS A 240 -7.80 0.54 5.88
N ASN A 241 -6.89 0.43 4.94
CA ASN A 241 -6.87 1.19 3.69
C ASN A 241 -6.66 0.22 2.52
N ALA A 242 -7.18 0.50 1.34
CA ALA A 242 -7.06 -0.41 0.19
C ALA A 242 -6.93 0.40 -1.11
N PRO A 243 -5.78 1.07 -1.34
CA PRO A 243 -5.56 1.75 -2.61
C PRO A 243 -5.54 0.75 -3.78
N SER A 244 -5.89 1.22 -4.98
CA SER A 244 -5.85 0.41 -6.19
C SER A 244 -4.78 0.90 -7.17
N VAL A 245 -4.11 -0.05 -7.83
CA VAL A 245 -3.16 0.18 -8.91
C VAL A 245 -3.66 -0.48 -10.19
N HIS A 246 -3.58 0.24 -11.30
CA HIS A 246 -3.93 -0.27 -12.63
C HIS A 246 -2.67 -0.63 -13.41
N ILE A 247 -2.57 -1.89 -13.85
CA ILE A 247 -1.52 -2.35 -14.75
C ILE A 247 -2.01 -2.15 -16.19
N ASN A 248 -1.27 -1.34 -16.94
CA ASN A 248 -1.63 -0.95 -18.29
C ASN A 248 -1.58 -2.13 -19.24
N ASP A 249 -2.58 -2.24 -20.12
CA ASP A 249 -2.53 -3.17 -21.24
C ASP A 249 -1.60 -2.67 -22.36
N TRP A 250 -1.29 -3.55 -23.33
CA TRP A 250 -0.43 -3.18 -24.45
C TRP A 250 -0.97 -1.97 -25.22
N ARG A 251 -2.29 -1.77 -25.29
CA ARG A 251 -2.89 -0.70 -26.07
C ARG A 251 -2.75 0.63 -25.32
N GLU A 252 -3.06 0.67 -24.03
CA GLU A 252 -2.92 1.83 -23.15
C GLU A 252 -1.50 2.39 -23.18
N ARG A 253 -0.49 1.50 -23.23
CA ARG A 253 0.93 1.87 -23.35
C ARG A 253 1.27 2.66 -24.62
N TRP A 254 0.55 2.41 -25.71
CA TRP A 254 0.81 3.06 -27.00
C TRP A 254 -0.03 4.32 -27.22
N GLU A 255 -1.09 4.55 -26.45
CA GLU A 255 -1.94 5.74 -26.59
C GLU A 255 -1.17 7.07 -26.49
N PRO A 256 -0.21 7.24 -25.55
CA PRO A 256 0.58 8.47 -25.49
C PRO A 256 1.41 8.70 -26.77
N TRP A 257 1.97 7.63 -27.34
CA TRP A 257 2.77 7.70 -28.56
C TRP A 257 1.92 8.00 -29.79
N LEU A 258 0.78 7.33 -29.92
CA LEU A 258 -0.17 7.58 -31.01
C LEU A 258 -0.69 9.03 -30.95
N THR A 259 -1.07 9.50 -29.77
CA THR A 259 -1.55 10.87 -29.57
C THR A 259 -0.49 11.90 -29.94
N ARG A 260 0.76 11.70 -29.49
CA ARG A 260 1.90 12.56 -29.84
C ARG A 260 2.19 12.52 -31.35
N GLY A 261 2.09 11.36 -31.97
CA GLY A 261 2.26 11.19 -33.42
C GLY A 261 1.22 11.97 -34.23
N VAL A 262 -0.06 11.85 -33.87
CA VAL A 262 -1.15 12.60 -34.52
C VAL A 262 -0.99 14.11 -34.32
N ALA A 263 -0.66 14.55 -33.10
CA ALA A 263 -0.43 15.97 -32.81
C ALA A 263 0.74 16.54 -33.62
N THR A 264 1.84 15.79 -33.72
CA THR A 264 3.01 16.18 -34.51
C THR A 264 2.67 16.28 -36.00
N LEU A 265 1.93 15.30 -36.55
CA LEU A 265 1.50 15.31 -37.93
C LEU A 265 0.58 16.49 -38.26
N ALA A 266 -0.37 16.79 -37.37
CA ALA A 266 -1.26 17.94 -37.51
C ALA A 266 -0.46 19.25 -37.49
N PHE A 267 0.50 19.39 -36.58
CA PHE A 267 1.38 20.56 -36.51
C PHE A 267 2.19 20.75 -37.79
N VAL A 268 2.85 19.70 -38.29
CA VAL A 268 3.62 19.75 -39.55
C VAL A 268 2.73 20.15 -40.73
N THR A 269 1.51 19.63 -40.78
CA THR A 269 0.54 19.95 -41.84
C THR A 269 0.14 21.42 -41.81
N VAL A 270 -0.15 21.98 -40.63
CA VAL A 270 -0.47 23.40 -40.45
C VAL A 270 0.70 24.29 -40.87
N VAL A 271 1.92 23.93 -40.49
CA VAL A 271 3.13 24.66 -40.89
C VAL A 271 3.31 24.61 -42.40
N ALA A 272 3.23 23.43 -43.02
CA ALA A 272 3.38 23.27 -44.47
C ALA A 272 2.34 24.07 -45.27
N LEU A 273 1.08 24.04 -44.84
CA LEU A 273 0.02 24.84 -45.46
C LEU A 273 0.26 26.35 -45.31
N SER A 274 0.81 26.78 -44.17
CA SER A 274 1.15 28.18 -43.94
C SER A 274 2.29 28.65 -44.86
N TRP A 275 3.28 27.80 -45.12
CA TRP A 275 4.35 28.09 -46.08
C TRP A 275 3.83 28.25 -47.51
N ILE A 276 2.94 27.34 -47.95
CA ILE A 276 2.34 27.40 -49.29
C ILE A 276 1.49 28.67 -49.48
N ALA A 277 0.84 29.17 -48.43
CA ALA A 277 0.02 30.37 -48.52
C ALA A 277 0.82 31.69 -48.62
N VAL A 278 2.09 31.69 -48.22
CA VAL A 278 2.96 32.88 -48.25
C VAL A 278 3.73 33.01 -49.57
N THR A 279 3.98 31.88 -50.26
CA THR A 279 4.64 31.83 -51.57
C THR A 279 3.67 32.03 -52.72
#